data_AF-A0A7S2A6N3-F1
#
_entry.id   AF-A0A7S2A6N3-F1
#
_cell.length_a   1.000
_cell.length_b   1.000
_cell.length_c   1.000
_cell.angle_alpha   90.00
_cell.angle_beta   90.00
_cell.angle_gamma   90.00
#
_symmetry.space_group_name_H-M   'P 1'
#
loop_
_entity.id
_entity.type
_entity.pdbx_description
1 polymer ?
#
loop_
_entity_poly.entity_id
_entity_poly.type
_entity_poly.pdbx_seq_one_letter_code
_entity_poly.pdbx_strand_id
1 'polypeptide(L)'
;EEAHRRAKRKAAKASKSHAQLEKDRKRREYRAKILREANQKRPKPPPPPGSGRGKDGDDGGSSAFAALFAKRAEGFMVELNFRNAPPRPPVGPCFVGPGLEGELAEKWTRYKPFNAVETDCPWRLHAESDLGVPLAPSAMDLEGCYDDPTKKKKKSVDGADAHDDDDESESPPKPPELHKDDRALLEWKGSMGDTAAEELQRRRDRTRAAARLAAGEGGSGKLTPGGAAAELKLKRAAAGEKGI
;
A
#
# COMPACT_ATOMS: atom_id res chain seq x y z
N GLU A 1 23.26 -24.95 16.64
CA GLU A 1 21.88 -24.45 16.39
C GLU A 1 21.58 -23.08 17.02
N GLU A 2 21.98 -22.83 18.28
CA GLU A 2 21.66 -21.56 18.97
C GLU A 2 22.30 -20.31 18.34
N ALA A 3 23.53 -20.41 17.82
CA ALA A 3 24.18 -19.32 17.10
C ALA A 3 23.41 -18.90 15.84
N HIS A 4 22.80 -19.85 15.13
CA HIS A 4 21.98 -19.60 13.95
C HIS A 4 20.63 -18.96 14.32
N ARG A 5 20.02 -19.37 15.45
CA ARG A 5 18.84 -18.69 16.00
C ARG A 5 19.15 -17.26 16.45
N ARG A 6 20.33 -17.00 17.02
CA ARG A 6 20.78 -15.63 17.37
C ARG A 6 21.05 -14.79 16.12
N ALA A 7 21.63 -15.35 15.07
CA ALA A 7 21.87 -14.65 13.80
C ALA A 7 20.55 -14.23 13.11
N LYS A 8 19.57 -15.13 13.01
CA LYS A 8 18.23 -14.80 12.47
C LYS A 8 17.51 -13.71 13.25
N ARG A 9 17.62 -13.71 14.59
CA ARG A 9 17.05 -12.65 15.46
C ARG A 9 17.75 -11.29 15.29
N LYS A 10 19.04 -11.27 14.93
CA LYS A 10 19.76 -10.02 14.62
C LYS A 10 19.39 -9.48 13.23
N ALA A 11 19.24 -10.34 12.23
CA ALA A 11 18.85 -9.93 10.87
C ALA A 11 17.43 -9.32 10.82
N ALA A 12 16.46 -9.90 11.53
CA ALA A 12 15.09 -9.37 11.59
C ALA A 12 14.97 -8.01 12.32
N LYS A 13 15.97 -7.64 13.14
CA LYS A 13 16.01 -6.31 13.78
C LYS A 13 16.61 -5.22 12.88
N ALA A 14 17.32 -5.60 11.82
CA ALA A 14 17.93 -4.67 10.88
C ALA A 14 16.97 -4.19 9.77
N SER A 15 15.81 -4.83 9.61
CA SER A 15 14.83 -4.47 8.57
C SER A 15 13.82 -3.38 8.97
N LYS A 16 14.12 -2.60 10.01
CA LYS A 16 13.27 -1.45 10.36
C LYS A 16 13.35 -0.42 9.25
N SER A 17 12.19 0.01 8.75
CA SER A 17 12.14 1.05 7.72
C SER A 17 12.83 2.32 8.21
N HIS A 18 13.45 3.05 7.28
CA HIS A 18 14.15 4.31 7.57
C HIS A 18 13.25 5.31 8.34
N ALA A 19 11.96 5.36 8.01
CA ALA A 19 10.97 6.18 8.70
C ALA A 19 10.81 5.80 10.19
N GLN A 20 10.92 4.52 10.53
CA GLN A 20 10.80 4.04 11.90
C GLN A 20 12.07 4.34 12.72
N LEU A 21 13.26 4.29 12.10
CA LEU A 21 14.51 4.71 12.73
C LEU A 21 14.52 6.21 13.03
N GLU A 22 14.01 7.05 12.11
CA GLU A 22 13.93 8.50 12.31
C GLU A 22 12.96 8.86 13.44
N LYS A 23 11.83 8.16 13.54
CA LYS A 23 10.85 8.32 14.63
C LYS A 23 11.44 7.93 15.99
N ASP A 24 12.19 6.83 16.04
CA ASP A 24 12.88 6.39 17.26
C ASP A 24 13.99 7.39 17.67
N ARG A 25 14.70 7.99 16.71
CA ARG A 25 15.69 9.04 16.97
C ARG A 25 15.04 10.28 17.61
N LYS A 26 13.98 10.82 16.99
CA LYS A 26 13.25 11.99 17.51
C LYS A 26 12.69 11.74 18.92
N ARG A 27 12.19 10.52 19.20
CA ARG A 27 11.73 10.16 20.55
C ARG A 27 12.85 10.19 21.60
N ARG A 28 14.06 9.73 21.26
CA ARG A 28 15.21 9.79 22.19
C ARG A 28 15.66 11.21 22.45
N GLU A 29 15.77 12.03 21.41
CA GLU A 29 16.15 13.44 21.51
C GLU A 29 15.16 14.23 22.38
N TYR A 30 13.85 14.00 22.20
CA TYR A 30 12.82 14.65 23.00
C TYR A 30 12.90 14.27 24.49
N ARG A 31 13.11 12.98 24.80
CA ARG A 31 13.30 12.52 26.20
C ARG A 31 14.53 13.15 26.84
N ALA A 32 15.64 13.25 26.10
CA ALA A 32 16.86 13.89 26.59
C ALA A 32 16.63 15.39 26.87
N LYS A 33 15.84 16.07 26.02
CA LYS A 33 15.48 17.48 26.22
C LYS A 33 14.70 17.70 27.52
N ILE A 34 13.69 16.86 27.80
CA ILE A 34 12.88 16.95 29.03
C ILE A 34 13.74 16.79 30.29
N LEU A 35 14.63 15.80 30.31
CA LEU A 35 15.54 15.57 31.45
C LEU A 35 16.45 16.77 31.71
N ARG A 36 16.95 17.41 30.64
CA ARG A 36 17.79 18.60 30.75
C ARG A 36 17.02 19.79 31.32
N GLU A 37 15.79 20.00 30.86
CA GLU A 37 14.94 21.09 31.35
C GLU A 37 14.54 20.91 32.82
N ALA A 38 14.25 19.66 33.23
CA ALA A 38 13.94 19.33 34.62
C ALA A 38 15.13 19.62 35.57
N ASN A 39 16.36 19.37 35.12
CA ASN A 39 17.56 19.66 35.92
C ASN A 39 17.90 21.15 35.99
N GLN A 40 17.51 21.95 35.00
CA GLN A 40 17.79 23.40 34.99
C GLN A 40 16.81 24.22 35.85
N LYS A 41 15.59 23.72 36.08
CA LYS A 41 14.53 24.45 36.81
C LYS A 41 14.39 24.10 38.29
N ARG A 42 15.31 23.32 38.87
CA ARG A 42 15.26 23.02 40.31
C ARG A 42 15.82 24.18 41.14
N PRO A 43 15.01 24.92 41.92
CA PRO A 43 15.53 25.90 42.87
C PRO A 43 16.36 25.19 43.95
N LYS A 44 17.49 25.79 44.34
CA LYS A 44 18.35 25.29 45.43
C LYS A 44 17.54 25.23 46.73
N PRO A 45 17.62 24.13 47.51
CA PRO A 45 16.97 24.07 48.82
C PRO A 45 17.58 25.15 49.75
N PRO A 46 16.77 25.78 50.60
CA PRO A 46 17.25 26.79 51.54
C PRO A 46 18.22 26.16 52.56
N PRO A 47 19.23 26.91 53.02
CA PRO A 47 20.18 26.43 54.02
C PRO A 47 19.49 26.22 55.38
N PRO A 48 19.94 25.24 56.19
CA PRO A 48 19.39 25.01 57.52
C PRO A 48 19.68 26.20 58.45
N PRO A 49 18.71 26.63 59.27
CA PRO A 49 18.92 27.72 60.23
C PRO A 49 19.92 27.30 61.32
N GLY A 50 20.88 28.18 61.58
CA GLY A 50 22.03 27.95 62.46
C GLY A 50 21.66 27.74 63.92
N SER A 51 22.35 26.77 64.52
CA SER A 51 22.35 26.45 65.95
C SER A 51 23.05 27.55 66.75
N GLY A 52 22.27 28.47 67.31
CA GLY A 52 22.71 29.43 68.32
C GLY A 52 23.00 28.75 69.65
N ARG A 53 24.16 29.06 70.20
CA ARG A 53 24.78 28.51 71.40
C ARG A 53 24.54 29.47 72.58
N GLY A 54 23.96 28.99 73.67
CA GLY A 54 23.84 29.66 74.98
C GLY A 54 23.08 28.67 75.88
N LYS A 55 23.70 27.96 76.83
CA LYS A 55 24.43 28.34 78.05
C LYS A 55 23.53 28.99 79.11
N ASP A 56 23.54 28.34 80.28
CA ASP A 56 22.92 28.65 81.57
C ASP A 56 21.41 28.38 81.61
N GLY A 57 20.80 27.76 82.62
CA GLY A 57 21.20 27.26 83.93
C GLY A 57 19.89 26.74 84.55
N ASP A 58 19.96 25.60 85.20
CA ASP A 58 18.83 24.88 85.79
C ASP A 58 18.20 25.70 86.93
N ASP A 59 16.86 25.70 87.02
CA ASP A 59 16.11 25.62 88.29
C ASP A 59 14.59 25.77 88.07
N GLY A 60 13.89 24.63 88.13
CA GLY A 60 12.73 24.51 89.03
C GLY A 60 11.37 25.06 88.59
N GLY A 61 11.17 25.52 87.36
CA GLY A 61 9.85 25.87 86.83
C GLY A 61 9.36 24.81 85.85
N SER A 62 8.22 24.16 86.10
CA SER A 62 7.48 23.40 85.08
C SER A 62 7.00 24.37 84.00
N SER A 63 7.93 24.79 83.16
CA SER A 63 7.78 25.75 82.10
C SER A 63 6.70 25.25 81.14
N ALA A 64 5.87 26.15 80.62
CA ALA A 64 4.93 25.85 79.55
C ALA A 64 5.60 25.08 78.38
N PHE A 65 6.92 25.21 78.21
CA PHE A 65 7.72 24.41 77.29
C PHE A 65 7.77 22.92 77.63
N ALA A 66 7.90 22.53 78.90
CA ALA A 66 7.91 21.12 79.31
C ALA A 66 6.55 20.44 79.00
N ALA A 67 5.44 21.17 79.19
CA ALA A 67 4.12 20.72 78.77
C ALA A 67 3.99 20.61 77.23
N LEU A 68 4.62 21.50 76.47
CA LEU A 68 4.70 21.40 75.01
C LEU A 68 5.57 20.20 74.56
N PHE A 69 6.63 19.85 75.29
CA PHE A 69 7.43 18.66 75.02
C PHE A 69 6.67 17.37 75.34
N ALA A 70 5.87 17.34 76.41
CA ALA A 70 4.98 16.21 76.70
C ALA A 70 3.92 16.03 75.60
N LYS A 71 3.30 17.13 75.12
CA LYS A 71 2.39 17.11 73.95
C LYS A 71 3.10 16.71 72.64
N ARG A 72 4.39 17.02 72.50
CA ARG A 72 5.21 16.58 71.35
C ARG A 72 5.58 15.10 71.44
N ALA A 73 5.77 14.59 72.66
CA ALA A 73 6.04 13.19 72.95
C ALA A 73 4.80 12.30 72.85
N GLU A 74 3.60 12.87 72.95
CA GLU A 74 2.32 12.20 72.72
C GLU A 74 2.22 11.61 71.29
N GLY A 75 3.06 12.11 70.38
CA GLY A 75 3.19 11.58 69.03
C GLY A 75 1.96 11.89 68.18
N PHE A 76 2.16 12.07 66.89
CA PHE A 76 1.02 12.13 65.97
C PHE A 76 0.73 10.71 65.51
N MET A 77 -0.42 10.15 65.90
CA MET A 77 -0.92 8.93 65.30
C MET A 77 -1.34 9.24 63.86
N VAL A 78 -0.46 8.92 62.91
CA VAL A 78 -0.74 9.06 61.48
C VAL A 78 -1.02 7.68 60.92
N GLU A 79 -2.25 7.46 60.45
CA GLU A 79 -2.59 6.27 59.68
C GLU A 79 -2.01 6.38 58.27
N LEU A 80 -0.91 5.67 58.02
CA LEU A 80 -0.27 5.59 56.72
C LEU A 80 -0.93 4.50 55.87
N ASN A 81 -1.88 4.91 55.04
CA ASN A 81 -2.56 4.02 54.10
C ASN A 81 -2.01 4.20 52.67
N PHE A 82 -1.30 3.19 52.16
CA PHE A 82 -0.85 3.17 50.76
C PHE A 82 -1.98 2.63 49.86
N ARG A 83 -2.56 3.51 49.04
CA ARG A 83 -3.58 3.12 48.06
C ARG A 83 -3.06 3.24 46.64
N ASN A 84 -3.23 2.16 45.86
CA ASN A 84 -2.96 2.12 44.43
C ASN A 84 -4.28 2.23 43.66
N ALA A 85 -4.92 3.41 43.70
CA ALA A 85 -6.14 3.63 42.95
C ALA A 85 -5.79 3.81 41.46
N PRO A 86 -6.45 3.09 40.53
CA PRO A 86 -6.20 3.26 39.11
C PRO A 86 -6.54 4.68 38.67
N PRO A 87 -5.81 5.26 37.70
CA PRO A 87 -6.18 6.55 37.13
C PRO A 87 -7.57 6.43 36.49
N ARG A 88 -8.35 7.50 36.59
CA ARG A 88 -9.62 7.58 35.86
C ARG A 88 -9.35 7.46 34.35
N PRO A 89 -10.24 6.80 33.59
CA PRO A 89 -10.07 6.72 32.14
C PRO A 89 -9.96 8.14 31.56
N PRO A 90 -9.02 8.39 30.63
CA PRO A 90 -8.88 9.69 30.03
C PRO A 90 -10.14 10.03 29.25
N VAL A 91 -10.70 11.20 29.51
CA VAL A 91 -11.74 11.76 28.64
C VAL A 91 -11.01 12.24 27.38
N GLY A 92 -11.05 11.40 26.34
CA GLY A 92 -10.41 11.70 25.07
C GLY A 92 -10.99 12.96 24.42
N PRO A 93 -10.29 13.54 23.42
CA PRO A 93 -10.86 14.65 22.65
C PRO A 93 -12.17 14.21 21.99
N CYS A 94 -13.23 15.00 22.19
CA CYS A 94 -14.45 14.88 21.42
C CYS A 94 -14.17 15.44 20.03
N PHE A 95 -14.05 14.57 19.02
CA PHE A 95 -13.98 15.00 17.64
C PHE A 95 -15.37 15.49 17.21
N VAL A 96 -15.57 16.80 17.24
CA VAL A 96 -16.79 17.45 16.76
C VAL A 96 -16.59 17.79 15.29
N GLY A 97 -17.43 17.22 14.43
CA GLY A 97 -17.45 17.43 12.98
C GLY A 97 -18.51 16.54 12.34
N PRO A 98 -18.89 16.79 11.07
CA PRO A 98 -19.59 15.78 10.31
C PRO A 98 -18.70 14.52 10.39
N GLY A 99 -19.25 13.42 10.87
CA GLY A 99 -18.50 12.17 10.97
C GLY A 99 -17.83 11.87 9.63
N LEU A 100 -16.85 10.97 9.63
CA LEU A 100 -16.20 10.50 8.40
C LEU A 100 -17.24 10.21 7.28
N GLU A 101 -18.37 9.62 7.68
CA GLU A 101 -19.52 9.31 6.83
C GLU A 101 -20.22 10.53 6.22
N GLY A 102 -20.30 11.66 6.93
CA GLY A 102 -20.83 12.92 6.39
C GLY A 102 -19.90 13.55 5.36
N GLU A 103 -18.59 13.53 5.59
CA GLU A 103 -17.62 14.00 4.59
C GLU A 103 -17.56 13.10 3.35
N LEU A 104 -17.65 11.78 3.53
CA LEU A 104 -17.74 10.83 2.44
C LEU A 104 -19.06 10.99 1.67
N ALA A 105 -20.17 11.25 2.36
CA ALA A 105 -21.46 11.49 1.71
C ALA A 105 -21.46 12.78 0.86
N GLU A 106 -20.71 13.80 1.26
CA GLU A 106 -20.64 15.05 0.53
C GLU A 106 -19.64 15.00 -0.64
N LYS A 107 -18.50 14.34 -0.44
CA LYS A 107 -17.40 14.34 -1.40
C LYS A 107 -17.38 13.12 -2.35
N TRP A 108 -17.93 11.96 -1.94
CA TRP A 108 -17.65 10.66 -2.60
C TRP A 108 -18.88 9.92 -3.12
N THR A 109 -20.11 10.23 -2.68
CA THR A 109 -21.32 9.47 -3.09
C THR A 109 -21.84 9.76 -4.48
N ARG A 110 -21.23 10.70 -5.22
CA ARG A 110 -21.57 10.90 -6.62
C ARG A 110 -20.29 10.93 -7.43
N TYR A 111 -19.98 9.80 -8.07
CA TYR A 111 -19.20 9.86 -9.29
C TYR A 111 -19.88 10.91 -10.17
N LYS A 112 -19.13 11.97 -10.53
CA LYS A 112 -19.66 12.96 -11.46
C LYS A 112 -20.05 12.22 -12.74
N PRO A 113 -21.23 12.48 -13.32
CA PRO A 113 -21.53 11.95 -14.64
C PRO A 113 -20.40 12.38 -15.59
N PHE A 114 -19.96 11.48 -16.48
CA PHE A 114 -18.80 11.66 -17.36
C PHE A 114 -17.45 11.61 -16.63
N ASN A 115 -17.31 10.73 -15.64
CA ASN A 115 -16.01 10.46 -15.07
C ASN A 115 -15.08 9.86 -16.14
N ALA A 116 -13.80 10.23 -16.14
CA ALA A 116 -12.81 9.69 -17.08
C ALA A 116 -12.76 8.14 -17.05
N VAL A 117 -13.09 7.56 -15.90
CA VAL A 117 -13.20 6.10 -15.73
C VAL A 117 -14.33 5.49 -16.56
N GLU A 118 -15.46 6.19 -16.75
CA GLU A 118 -16.58 5.72 -17.56
C GLU A 118 -16.32 5.90 -19.06
N THR A 119 -15.66 6.99 -19.45
CA THR A 119 -15.30 7.25 -20.86
C THR A 119 -14.24 6.28 -21.36
N ASP A 120 -13.30 5.91 -20.50
CA ASP A 120 -12.20 5.00 -20.83
C ASP A 120 -12.59 3.53 -20.64
N CYS A 121 -13.81 3.24 -20.18
CA CYS A 121 -14.30 1.88 -20.02
C CYS A 121 -14.67 1.31 -21.41
N PRO A 122 -13.96 0.29 -21.91
CA PRO A 122 -14.36 -0.37 -23.14
C PRO A 122 -15.67 -1.12 -22.88
N TRP A 123 -16.77 -0.61 -23.41
CA TRP A 123 -18.05 -1.29 -23.38
C TRP A 123 -17.92 -2.61 -24.14
N ARG A 124 -18.10 -3.72 -23.43
CA ARG A 124 -18.12 -5.03 -24.06
C ARG A 124 -19.38 -5.14 -24.89
N LEU A 125 -19.25 -5.50 -26.17
CA LEU A 125 -20.35 -5.83 -27.06
C LEU A 125 -20.93 -7.19 -26.63
N HIS A 126 -21.76 -7.19 -25.59
CA HIS A 126 -22.59 -8.33 -25.20
C HIS A 126 -24.04 -8.04 -25.60
N ALA A 127 -24.28 -7.86 -26.91
CA ALA A 127 -25.65 -7.62 -27.40
C ALA A 127 -26.54 -8.84 -27.14
N GLU A 128 -26.00 -10.04 -27.31
CA GLU A 128 -26.70 -11.33 -27.21
C GLU A 128 -25.80 -12.38 -26.55
N SER A 129 -26.40 -13.42 -25.95
CA SER A 129 -25.65 -14.47 -25.22
C SER A 129 -24.80 -15.37 -26.13
N ASP A 130 -25.11 -15.37 -27.42
CA ASP A 130 -24.46 -16.11 -28.49
C ASP A 130 -23.46 -15.25 -29.30
N LEU A 131 -23.12 -14.06 -28.77
CA LEU A 131 -22.22 -13.10 -29.42
C LEU A 131 -22.73 -12.62 -30.80
N GLY A 132 -24.04 -12.66 -31.04
CA GLY A 132 -24.67 -12.23 -32.29
C GLY A 132 -24.58 -13.25 -33.43
N VAL A 133 -24.19 -14.49 -33.12
CA VAL A 133 -24.20 -15.61 -34.07
C VAL A 133 -25.17 -16.67 -33.54
N PRO A 134 -26.43 -16.70 -34.02
CA PRO A 134 -27.42 -17.65 -33.53
C PRO A 134 -26.98 -19.08 -33.83
N LEU A 135 -26.68 -19.82 -32.77
CA LEU A 135 -26.39 -21.26 -32.83
C LEU A 135 -27.72 -22.01 -32.99
N ALA A 136 -28.35 -21.91 -34.16
CA ALA A 136 -29.51 -22.73 -34.48
C ALA A 136 -29.02 -24.10 -35.00
N PRO A 137 -29.35 -25.23 -34.32
CA PRO A 137 -28.99 -26.57 -34.81
C PRO A 137 -29.47 -26.82 -36.24
N SER A 138 -30.62 -26.23 -36.61
CA SER A 138 -31.23 -26.39 -37.93
C SER A 138 -30.53 -25.65 -39.07
N ALA A 139 -29.61 -24.71 -38.79
CA ALA A 139 -28.86 -24.02 -39.86
C ALA A 139 -27.69 -24.88 -40.39
N MET A 140 -27.18 -25.77 -39.55
CA MET A 140 -26.11 -26.73 -39.89
C MET A 140 -26.65 -27.99 -40.58
N ASP A 141 -27.88 -28.37 -40.27
CA ASP A 141 -28.53 -29.61 -40.75
C ASP A 141 -29.32 -29.42 -42.07
N LEU A 142 -29.23 -28.25 -42.71
CA LEU A 142 -29.81 -28.06 -44.04
C LEU A 142 -29.07 -28.93 -45.05
N GLU A 143 -29.76 -29.97 -45.50
CA GLU A 143 -29.30 -30.92 -46.51
C GLU A 143 -28.87 -30.14 -47.77
N GLY A 144 -27.56 -30.12 -48.06
CA GLY A 144 -26.95 -29.38 -49.17
C GLY A 144 -26.15 -28.13 -48.80
N CYS A 145 -26.09 -27.72 -47.52
CA CYS A 145 -25.26 -26.57 -47.11
C CYS A 145 -23.77 -26.91 -46.91
N TYR A 146 -23.44 -28.19 -46.74
CA TYR A 146 -22.06 -28.66 -46.66
C TYR A 146 -21.85 -29.79 -47.65
N ASP A 147 -21.00 -29.55 -48.64
CA ASP A 147 -20.39 -30.61 -49.43
C ASP A 147 -19.43 -31.38 -48.52
N ASP A 148 -19.92 -32.47 -47.94
CA ASP A 148 -19.08 -33.37 -47.16
C ASP A 148 -18.08 -34.03 -48.11
N PRO A 149 -16.77 -33.69 -48.04
CA PRO A 149 -15.77 -34.20 -48.97
C PRO A 149 -15.57 -35.71 -48.84
N THR A 150 -16.12 -36.33 -47.78
CA THR A 150 -16.02 -37.78 -47.54
C THR A 150 -17.21 -38.56 -48.10
N LYS A 151 -18.32 -37.90 -48.43
CA LYS A 151 -19.47 -38.55 -49.06
C LYS A 151 -19.18 -38.77 -50.54
N LYS A 152 -18.69 -39.96 -50.89
CA LYS A 152 -18.66 -40.45 -52.27
C LYS A 152 -20.08 -40.33 -52.84
N LYS A 153 -20.30 -39.45 -53.82
CA LYS A 153 -21.58 -39.35 -54.54
C LYS A 153 -21.92 -40.75 -55.04
N LYS A 154 -22.96 -41.37 -54.47
CA LYS A 154 -23.55 -42.57 -55.06
C LYS A 154 -24.07 -42.14 -56.43
N LYS A 155 -23.32 -42.48 -57.48
CA LYS A 155 -23.75 -42.38 -58.87
C LYS A 155 -25.09 -43.12 -58.93
N SER A 156 -26.19 -42.40 -59.16
CA SER A 156 -27.51 -43.00 -59.30
C SER A 156 -27.46 -43.91 -60.52
N VAL A 157 -27.42 -45.23 -60.24
CA VAL A 157 -27.39 -46.27 -61.25
C VAL A 157 -28.81 -46.46 -61.74
N ASP A 158 -29.16 -45.78 -62.83
CA ASP A 158 -30.28 -46.14 -63.70
C ASP A 158 -29.78 -46.06 -65.15
N GLY A 159 -29.16 -47.15 -65.62
CA GLY A 159 -28.71 -47.26 -67.00
C GLY A 159 -27.52 -48.21 -67.17
N ALA A 160 -27.82 -49.45 -67.53
CA ALA A 160 -26.85 -50.47 -67.88
C ALA A 160 -26.07 -50.10 -69.15
N ASP A 161 -24.74 -50.03 -69.07
CA ASP A 161 -23.85 -50.85 -69.90
C ASP A 161 -22.43 -50.76 -69.33
N ALA A 162 -21.82 -51.92 -69.13
CA ALA A 162 -20.53 -52.10 -68.49
C ALA A 162 -19.41 -51.72 -69.45
N HIS A 163 -18.69 -50.65 -69.13
CA HIS A 163 -17.34 -50.42 -69.63
C HIS A 163 -16.42 -50.22 -68.41
N ASP A 164 -15.52 -51.19 -68.24
CA ASP A 164 -14.57 -51.33 -67.13
C ASP A 164 -13.30 -50.58 -67.56
N ASP A 165 -13.30 -49.26 -67.39
CA ASP A 165 -12.15 -48.40 -67.67
C ASP A 165 -11.74 -47.66 -66.39
N ASP A 166 -10.47 -47.85 -66.07
CA ASP A 166 -9.65 -47.38 -64.96
C ASP A 166 -10.16 -46.19 -64.14
N ASP A 167 -10.29 -46.49 -62.84
CA ASP A 167 -10.51 -45.63 -61.67
C ASP A 167 -9.54 -44.44 -61.63
N GLU A 168 -9.76 -43.43 -62.48
CA GLU A 168 -9.16 -42.10 -62.33
C GLU A 168 -9.65 -41.53 -60.99
N SER A 169 -8.76 -41.56 -60.01
CA SER A 169 -8.95 -41.08 -58.66
C SER A 169 -9.35 -39.59 -58.69
N GLU A 170 -10.66 -39.37 -58.69
CA GLU A 170 -11.28 -38.04 -58.74
C GLU A 170 -10.75 -37.23 -57.56
N SER A 171 -9.81 -36.34 -57.87
CA SER A 171 -9.11 -35.55 -56.87
C SER A 171 -10.13 -34.69 -56.14
N PRO A 172 -10.05 -34.57 -54.79
CA PRO A 172 -11.04 -33.85 -54.02
C PRO A 172 -11.24 -32.43 -54.57
N PRO A 173 -12.48 -31.91 -54.57
CA PRO A 173 -12.78 -30.60 -55.13
C PRO A 173 -11.87 -29.56 -54.49
N LYS A 174 -11.16 -28.80 -55.32
CA LYS A 174 -10.24 -27.75 -54.86
C LYS A 174 -11.07 -26.74 -54.06
N PRO A 175 -10.69 -26.42 -52.81
CA PRO A 175 -11.43 -25.44 -52.02
C PRO A 175 -11.47 -24.09 -52.76
N PRO A 176 -12.57 -23.32 -52.64
CA PRO A 176 -12.71 -22.03 -53.29
C PRO A 176 -11.57 -21.09 -52.89
N GLU A 177 -11.14 -20.24 -53.82
CA GLU A 177 -10.12 -19.24 -53.53
C GLU A 177 -10.67 -18.21 -52.53
N LEU A 178 -9.99 -18.08 -51.40
CA LEU A 178 -10.40 -17.18 -50.32
C LEU A 178 -10.16 -15.71 -50.72
N HIS A 179 -11.07 -14.81 -50.32
CA HIS A 179 -10.85 -13.38 -50.51
C HIS A 179 -9.64 -12.88 -49.71
N LYS A 180 -8.99 -11.80 -50.18
CA LYS A 180 -7.78 -11.26 -49.54
C LYS A 180 -8.03 -10.82 -48.09
N ASP A 181 -9.18 -10.23 -47.82
CA ASP A 181 -9.55 -9.75 -46.49
C ASP A 181 -9.82 -10.90 -45.53
N ASP A 182 -10.48 -11.98 -46.00
CA ASP A 182 -10.72 -13.18 -45.19
C ASP A 182 -9.41 -13.90 -44.86
N ARG A 183 -8.45 -13.91 -45.79
CA ARG A 183 -7.10 -14.43 -45.53
C ARG A 183 -6.41 -13.61 -44.45
N ALA A 184 -6.58 -12.28 -44.42
CA ALA A 184 -6.00 -11.44 -43.37
C ALA A 184 -6.60 -11.73 -41.98
N LEU A 185 -7.88 -12.09 -41.91
CA LEU A 185 -8.53 -12.54 -40.67
C LEU A 185 -8.00 -13.90 -40.21
N LEU A 186 -7.79 -14.84 -41.13
CA LEU A 186 -7.21 -16.16 -40.81
C LEU A 186 -5.73 -16.08 -40.40
N GLU A 187 -4.96 -15.21 -41.05
CA GLU A 187 -3.53 -14.99 -40.76
C GLU A 187 -3.30 -13.97 -39.62
N TRP A 188 -4.36 -13.55 -38.94
CA TRP A 188 -4.27 -12.56 -37.87
C TRP A 188 -3.35 -13.05 -36.75
N LYS A 189 -2.17 -12.43 -36.63
CA LYS A 189 -1.20 -12.66 -35.53
C LYS A 189 -1.31 -11.63 -34.40
N GLY A 190 -2.29 -10.72 -34.46
CA GLY A 190 -2.52 -9.76 -33.40
C GLY A 190 -3.02 -10.43 -32.11
N SER A 191 -2.68 -9.84 -30.98
CA SER A 191 -3.12 -10.26 -29.64
C SER A 191 -4.66 -10.26 -29.56
N MET A 192 -5.26 -11.40 -29.20
CA MET A 192 -6.70 -11.72 -29.25
C MET A 192 -7.61 -10.94 -28.29
N GLY A 193 -7.12 -9.88 -27.65
CA GLY A 193 -7.95 -9.09 -26.73
C GLY A 193 -7.19 -8.70 -25.49
N ASP A 194 -6.48 -7.60 -25.64
CA ASP A 194 -6.37 -6.50 -24.69
C ASP A 194 -5.01 -5.86 -24.92
N THR A 195 -4.82 -5.24 -26.09
CA THR A 195 -3.61 -4.44 -26.35
C THR A 195 -3.37 -3.44 -25.23
N ALA A 196 -4.44 -2.89 -24.64
CA ALA A 196 -4.38 -2.02 -23.46
C ALA A 196 -3.92 -2.75 -22.18
N ALA A 197 -4.43 -3.95 -21.87
CA ALA A 197 -3.99 -4.69 -20.68
C ALA A 197 -2.57 -5.23 -20.84
N GLU A 198 -2.21 -5.69 -22.05
CA GLU A 198 -0.87 -6.15 -22.40
C GLU A 198 0.13 -4.98 -22.38
N GLU A 199 -0.25 -3.80 -22.88
CA GLU A 199 0.58 -2.60 -22.80
C GLU A 199 0.74 -2.11 -21.36
N LEU A 200 -0.32 -2.16 -20.56
CA LEU A 200 -0.26 -1.85 -19.13
C LEU A 200 0.61 -2.85 -18.37
N GLN A 201 0.55 -4.14 -18.71
CA GLN A 201 1.44 -5.18 -18.19
C GLN A 201 2.90 -4.86 -18.58
N ARG A 202 3.18 -4.59 -19.85
CA ARG A 202 4.51 -4.18 -20.33
C ARG A 202 5.02 -2.94 -19.62
N ARG A 203 4.16 -1.94 -19.37
CA ARG A 203 4.53 -0.73 -18.64
C ARG A 203 4.87 -1.03 -17.19
N ARG A 204 4.07 -1.86 -16.51
CA ARG A 204 4.35 -2.33 -15.14
C ARG A 204 5.66 -3.11 -15.07
N ASP A 205 5.93 -3.95 -16.06
CA ASP A 205 7.14 -4.77 -16.13
C ASP A 205 8.38 -3.91 -16.39
N ARG A 206 8.30 -2.92 -17.27
CA ARG A 206 9.36 -1.91 -17.46
C ARG A 206 9.65 -1.15 -16.17
N THR A 207 8.62 -0.70 -15.46
CA THR A 207 8.81 0.01 -14.18
C THR A 207 9.45 -0.92 -13.13
N ARG A 208 9.03 -2.19 -13.05
CA ARG A 208 9.64 -3.18 -12.15
C ARG A 208 11.10 -3.47 -12.51
N ALA A 209 11.42 -3.58 -13.80
CA ALA A 209 12.78 -3.78 -14.28
C ALA A 209 13.68 -2.56 -13.96
N ALA A 210 13.19 -1.34 -14.21
CA ALA A 210 13.90 -0.11 -13.88
C ALA A 210 14.16 0.04 -12.37
N ALA A 211 13.16 -0.30 -11.53
CA ALA A 211 13.33 -0.28 -10.07
C ALA A 211 14.37 -1.30 -9.59
N ARG A 212 14.46 -2.47 -10.24
CA ARG A 212 15.49 -3.48 -9.94
C ARG A 212 16.89 -3.00 -10.32
N LEU A 213 17.04 -2.33 -11.46
CA LEU A 213 18.33 -1.74 -11.87
C LEU A 213 18.77 -0.62 -10.91
N ALA A 214 17.87 0.30 -10.58
CA ALA A 214 18.15 1.37 -9.62
C ALA A 214 18.48 0.84 -8.21
N ALA A 215 17.83 -0.25 -7.77
CA ALA A 215 18.14 -0.90 -6.51
C ALA A 215 19.45 -1.72 -6.56
N GLY A 216 19.80 -2.29 -7.72
CA GLY A 216 21.01 -3.06 -7.95
C GLY A 216 22.28 -2.19 -8.04
N GLU A 217 22.17 -0.98 -8.60
CA GLU A 217 23.30 -0.03 -8.69
C GLU A 217 23.58 0.73 -7.37
N GLY A 218 22.73 0.56 -6.35
CA GLY A 218 22.94 1.12 -5.01
C GLY A 218 23.93 0.35 -4.12
N GLY A 219 24.60 -0.67 -4.66
CA GLY A 219 25.61 -1.45 -3.97
C GLY A 219 26.90 -0.65 -3.70
N SER A 220 27.05 -0.16 -2.47
CA SER A 220 28.29 0.32 -1.83
C SER A 220 28.75 1.77 -2.05
N GLY A 221 27.94 2.63 -2.66
CA GLY A 221 28.19 4.08 -2.66
C GLY A 221 27.80 4.71 -1.33
N LYS A 222 28.77 4.90 -0.42
CA LYS A 222 28.65 5.64 0.85
C LYS A 222 28.29 7.11 0.58
N LEU A 223 27.02 7.40 0.28
CA LEU A 223 26.52 8.76 0.07
C LEU A 223 26.38 9.47 1.41
N THR A 224 27.32 10.39 1.66
CA THR A 224 27.26 11.37 2.73
C THR A 224 26.10 12.35 2.48
N PRO A 225 25.18 12.55 3.44
CA PRO A 225 24.09 13.50 3.29
C PRO A 225 24.62 14.91 3.58
N GLY A 226 25.14 15.60 2.57
CA GLY A 226 25.67 16.96 2.76
C GLY A 226 25.76 17.87 1.53
N GLY A 227 25.69 17.37 0.29
CA GLY A 227 26.05 18.17 -0.89
C GLY A 227 24.90 18.73 -1.75
N ALA A 228 23.72 18.11 -1.76
CA ALA A 228 22.75 18.35 -2.85
C ALA A 228 21.82 19.58 -2.66
N ALA A 229 21.87 20.28 -1.52
CA ALA A 229 20.98 21.40 -1.25
C ALA A 229 21.49 22.76 -1.78
N ALA A 230 22.72 22.85 -2.27
CA ALA A 230 23.32 24.12 -2.69
C ALA A 230 23.25 24.41 -4.21
N GLU A 231 23.07 23.40 -5.08
CA GLU A 231 23.21 23.61 -6.53
C GLU A 231 21.91 23.95 -7.29
N LEU A 232 20.75 23.86 -6.65
CA LEU A 232 19.46 24.14 -7.30
C LEU A 232 18.98 25.59 -7.16
N LYS A 233 19.76 26.46 -6.51
CA LYS A 233 19.46 27.90 -6.40
C LYS A 233 20.16 28.77 -7.46
N LEU A 234 21.04 28.23 -8.30
CA LEU A 234 21.78 29.04 -9.28
C LEU A 234 21.27 28.95 -10.73
N LYS A 235 20.27 28.11 -11.04
CA LYS A 235 19.74 27.98 -12.41
C LYS A 235 18.39 28.66 -12.65
N ARG A 236 17.77 29.28 -11.63
CA ARG A 236 16.48 29.99 -11.79
C ARG A 236 16.62 31.50 -12.05
N ALA A 237 17.84 32.02 -12.14
CA ALA A 237 18.12 33.41 -12.48
C ALA A 237 18.46 33.63 -13.98
N ALA A 238 18.48 32.57 -14.80
CA ALA A 238 18.88 32.65 -16.22
C ALA A 238 17.73 32.50 -17.24
N ALA A 239 16.49 32.32 -16.78
CA ALA A 239 15.29 32.39 -17.63
C ALA A 239 14.43 33.52 -17.05
N GLY A 240 14.67 34.77 -17.44
CA GLY A 240 14.63 35.20 -18.83
C GLY A 240 13.24 35.76 -19.09
N GLU A 241 12.97 36.86 -18.39
CA GLU A 241 11.86 37.79 -18.55
C GLU A 241 11.94 38.40 -19.96
N LYS A 242 11.13 37.86 -20.89
CA LYS A 242 10.67 38.47 -22.14
C LYS A 242 9.30 37.82 -22.37
N GLY A 243 8.16 38.50 -22.32
CA GLY A 243 7.83 39.77 -22.95
C GLY A 243 6.71 39.45 -23.96
N ILE A 244 5.61 40.22 -23.86
CA ILE A 244 4.33 40.17 -24.59
C ILE A 244 3.26 39.29 -23.93
#